data_AF-A0A5J4ZUD1-F1
#
_entry.id   AF-A0A5J4ZUD1-F1
#
_cell.length_a   1.000
_cell.length_b   1.000
_cell.length_c   1.000
_cell.angle_alpha   90.00
_cell.angle_beta   90.00
_cell.angle_gamma   90.00
#
_symmetry.space_group_name_H-M   'P 1'
#
loop_
_entity.id
_entity.type
_entity.pdbx_description
1 polymer ?
#
loop_
_entity_poly.entity_id
_entity_poly.type
_entity_poly.pdbx_seq_one_letter_code
_entity_poly.pdbx_strand_id
1 'polypeptide(L)'
;MVVDFFSVRRHHKHDPKENQCTSVLVKHIKAPINLVWPLVRSFDQPQKYKPFVRRCIVQGDLNIGSVREVNVTSGLPASTSTEMLELLDDDEHILGIRIVGGDHRLKNYSSVITVHPEIIDGRPERMAMQDRAEPAV
;
A
#
# COMPACT_ATOMS: atom_id res chain seq x y z
N MET A 1 5.76 -5.83 -24.84
CA MET A 1 5.42 -6.20 -23.44
C MET A 1 6.37 -5.43 -22.53
N VAL A 2 6.14 -4.11 -22.40
CA VAL A 2 6.97 -3.22 -21.59
C VAL A 2 6.00 -2.57 -20.64
N VAL A 3 5.84 -3.18 -19.46
CA VAL A 3 5.31 -2.48 -18.29
C VAL A 3 6.35 -1.41 -18.01
N ASP A 4 5.95 -0.14 -18.05
CA ASP A 4 6.90 0.97 -18.01
C ASP A 4 7.65 0.96 -16.66
N PHE A 5 8.88 0.45 -16.69
CA PHE A 5 9.73 0.14 -15.52
C PHE A 5 10.29 1.39 -14.82
N PHE A 6 9.94 2.60 -15.26
CA PHE A 6 10.61 3.83 -14.83
C PHE A 6 10.25 4.26 -13.41
N SER A 7 9.01 4.11 -12.96
CA SER A 7 8.63 4.46 -11.58
C SER A 7 9.06 3.37 -10.58
N VAL A 8 9.04 2.10 -11.00
CA VAL A 8 9.47 0.96 -10.16
C VAL A 8 11.00 0.89 -10.00
N ARG A 9 11.83 1.51 -10.86
CA ARG A 9 13.30 1.45 -10.69
C ARG A 9 13.90 2.58 -9.87
N ARG A 10 13.30 3.79 -9.85
CA ARG A 10 13.90 4.94 -9.15
C ARG A 10 13.75 4.90 -7.63
N HIS A 11 12.71 4.24 -7.12
CA HIS A 11 12.46 4.13 -5.68
C HIS A 11 12.70 2.73 -5.09
N HIS A 12 13.15 1.74 -5.90
CA HIS A 12 13.08 0.34 -5.48
C HIS A 12 14.34 -0.50 -5.72
N LYS A 13 15.53 0.07 -5.51
CA LYS A 13 16.75 -0.71 -5.26
C LYS A 13 16.82 -1.02 -3.76
N HIS A 14 16.43 -2.23 -3.36
CA HIS A 14 16.74 -2.73 -2.04
C HIS A 14 17.35 -4.13 -2.16
N ASP A 15 18.46 -4.34 -1.49
CA ASP A 15 19.15 -5.63 -1.38
C ASP A 15 18.74 -6.24 -0.03
N PRO A 16 17.72 -7.12 0.02
CA PRO A 16 17.25 -7.67 1.29
C PRO A 16 18.35 -8.50 1.94
N LYS A 17 18.51 -8.36 3.26
CA LYS A 17 19.40 -9.22 4.05
C LYS A 17 18.86 -10.67 4.10
N GLU A 18 19.67 -11.64 4.55
CA GLU A 18 19.28 -13.06 4.63
C GLU A 18 17.96 -13.33 5.38
N ASN A 19 17.56 -12.45 6.29
CA ASN A 19 16.36 -12.58 7.12
C ASN A 19 15.22 -11.62 6.70
N GLN A 20 15.24 -11.16 5.46
CA GLN A 20 14.38 -10.11 4.95
C GLN A 20 13.68 -10.56 3.67
N CYS A 21 12.37 -10.35 3.58
CA CYS A 21 11.57 -10.75 2.42
C CYS A 21 10.89 -9.55 1.77
N THR A 22 11.04 -9.40 0.46
CA THR A 22 10.27 -8.42 -0.34
C THR A 22 9.19 -9.12 -1.14
N SER A 23 8.02 -8.52 -1.29
CA SER A 23 6.97 -9.03 -2.18
C SER A 23 6.33 -7.92 -2.99
N VAL A 24 5.80 -8.29 -4.15
CA VAL A 24 5.04 -7.40 -5.04
C VAL A 24 3.75 -8.10 -5.41
N LEU A 25 2.62 -7.44 -5.14
CA LEU A 25 1.30 -7.86 -5.58
C LEU A 25 0.79 -6.86 -6.62
N VAL A 26 0.33 -7.35 -7.77
CA VAL A 26 -0.31 -6.54 -8.80
C VAL A 26 -1.77 -6.96 -8.95
N LYS A 27 -2.68 -5.99 -8.94
CA LYS A 27 -4.12 -6.20 -9.13
C LYS A 27 -4.63 -5.32 -10.27
N HIS A 28 -5.29 -5.95 -11.24
CA HIS A 28 -5.91 -5.26 -12.36
C HIS A 28 -7.35 -4.87 -12.03
N ILE A 29 -7.71 -3.62 -12.25
CA ILE A 29 -8.99 -3.03 -11.89
C ILE A 29 -9.62 -2.40 -13.13
N LYS A 30 -10.85 -2.82 -13.47
CA LYS A 30 -11.65 -2.24 -14.57
C LYS A 30 -12.46 -1.04 -14.06
N ALA A 31 -11.78 0.05 -13.71
CA ALA A 31 -12.38 1.31 -13.28
C ALA A 31 -11.41 2.46 -13.54
N PRO A 32 -11.89 3.69 -13.80
CA PRO A 32 -11.02 4.84 -14.02
C PRO A 32 -10.29 5.30 -12.74
N ILE A 33 -9.14 5.96 -12.91
CA ILE A 33 -8.28 6.42 -11.82
C ILE A 33 -9.01 7.29 -10.79
N ASN A 34 -9.93 8.16 -11.23
CA ASN A 34 -10.71 9.03 -10.36
C ASN A 34 -11.69 8.28 -9.44
N LEU A 35 -11.91 6.98 -9.66
CA LEU A 35 -12.65 6.11 -8.73
C LEU A 35 -11.70 5.25 -7.89
N VAL A 36 -10.58 4.81 -8.46
CA VAL A 36 -9.63 3.93 -7.78
C VAL A 36 -8.79 4.69 -6.76
N TRP A 37 -8.20 5.81 -7.16
CA TRP A 37 -7.26 6.54 -6.32
C TRP A 37 -7.90 7.09 -5.03
N PRO A 38 -9.10 7.70 -5.04
CA PRO A 38 -9.74 8.12 -3.80
C PRO A 38 -9.94 6.98 -2.79
N LEU A 39 -10.16 5.75 -3.26
CA LEU A 39 -10.27 4.57 -2.39
C LEU A 39 -8.92 4.17 -1.81
N VAL A 40 -7.87 4.12 -2.64
CA VAL A 40 -6.53 3.70 -2.22
C VAL A 40 -5.88 4.73 -1.30
N ARG A 41 -5.97 6.02 -1.62
CA ARG A 41 -5.37 7.13 -0.86
C ARG A 41 -6.01 7.40 0.50
N SER A 42 -7.21 6.83 0.75
CA SER A 42 -7.95 7.01 2.00
C SER A 42 -7.26 6.28 3.16
N PHE A 43 -6.25 6.93 3.74
CA PHE A 43 -5.45 6.39 4.84
C PHE A 43 -6.28 6.07 6.09
N ASP A 44 -7.39 6.77 6.31
CA ASP A 44 -8.32 6.53 7.41
C ASP A 44 -9.31 5.38 7.17
N GLN A 45 -9.46 4.93 5.91
CA GLN A 45 -10.49 3.97 5.52
C GLN A 45 -9.95 2.77 4.72
N PRO A 46 -8.88 2.08 5.20
CA PRO A 46 -8.33 0.92 4.49
C PRO A 46 -9.33 -0.24 4.33
N GLN A 47 -10.35 -0.35 5.19
CA GLN A 47 -11.42 -1.35 5.09
C GLN A 47 -12.22 -1.31 3.78
N LYS A 48 -12.16 -0.19 3.06
CA LYS A 48 -12.83 -0.07 1.75
C LYS A 48 -12.22 -0.98 0.69
N TYR A 49 -10.94 -1.34 0.82
CA TYR A 49 -10.25 -2.13 -0.20
C TYR A 49 -9.35 -3.25 0.35
N LYS A 50 -8.89 -3.16 1.60
CA LYS A 50 -8.11 -4.22 2.26
C LYS A 50 -9.05 -5.22 2.93
N PRO A 51 -8.99 -6.51 2.57
CA PRO A 51 -9.76 -7.54 3.26
C PRO A 51 -9.28 -7.65 4.72
N PHE A 52 -10.15 -8.16 5.59
CA PHE A 52 -9.88 -8.42 7.02
C PHE A 52 -9.67 -7.21 7.92
N VAL A 53 -9.69 -5.97 7.41
CA VAL A 53 -9.72 -4.79 8.28
C VAL A 53 -11.11 -4.64 8.90
N ARG A 54 -11.17 -4.71 10.23
CA ARG A 54 -12.40 -4.53 11.00
C ARG A 54 -12.65 -3.07 11.35
N ARG A 55 -11.60 -2.38 11.78
CA ARG A 55 -11.65 -0.99 12.26
C ARG A 55 -10.35 -0.29 11.94
N CYS A 56 -10.44 0.99 11.62
CA CYS A 56 -9.29 1.88 11.53
C CYS A 56 -9.58 3.12 12.39
N ILE A 57 -8.62 3.52 13.21
CA ILE A 57 -8.67 4.76 13.99
C ILE A 57 -7.45 5.57 13.62
N VAL A 58 -7.63 6.81 13.18
CA VAL A 58 -6.52 7.74 12.92
C VAL A 58 -6.34 8.65 14.12
N GLN A 59 -5.09 8.93 14.48
CA GLN A 59 -4.73 9.94 15.46
C GLN A 59 -4.27 11.21 14.73
N GLY A 60 -4.98 12.32 14.95
CA GLY A 60 -4.66 13.62 14.35
C GLY A 60 -5.20 13.79 12.93
N ASP A 61 -4.58 14.71 12.19
CA ASP A 61 -4.95 15.05 10.81
C ASP A 61 -4.53 13.97 9.81
N LEU A 62 -4.85 14.11 8.52
CA LEU A 62 -4.46 13.17 7.45
C LEU A 62 -3.28 13.70 6.63
N ASN A 63 -2.16 13.95 7.31
CA ASN A 63 -0.94 14.49 6.72
C ASN A 63 0.20 13.46 6.79
N ILE A 64 1.30 13.72 6.08
CA ILE A 64 2.52 12.90 6.22
C ILE A 64 2.96 12.88 7.69
N GLY A 65 3.27 11.69 8.21
CA GLY A 65 3.57 11.44 9.62
C GLY A 65 2.36 11.06 10.47
N SER A 66 1.13 11.17 9.96
CA SER A 66 -0.06 10.72 10.67
C SER A 66 -0.07 9.22 10.91
N VAL A 67 -0.63 8.81 12.05
CA VAL A 67 -0.63 7.43 12.52
C VAL A 67 -2.06 6.90 12.60
N ARG A 68 -2.25 5.66 12.16
CA ARG A 68 -3.50 4.90 12.31
C ARG A 68 -3.28 3.60 13.07
N GLU A 69 -4.27 3.22 13.87
CA GLU A 69 -4.41 1.89 14.43
C GLU A 69 -5.41 1.10 13.57
N VAL A 70 -4.93 0.02 12.96
CA VAL A 70 -5.73 -0.91 12.16
C VAL A 70 -6.00 -2.16 13.00
N ASN A 71 -7.28 -2.48 13.17
CA ASN A 71 -7.71 -3.73 13.80
C ASN A 71 -8.09 -4.73 12.71
N VAL A 72 -7.53 -5.94 12.76
CA VAL A 72 -7.77 -7.01 11.78
C VAL A 72 -8.56 -8.17 12.38
N THR A 73 -9.44 -8.77 11.58
CA THR A 73 -10.14 -10.01 11.90
C THR A 73 -9.42 -11.16 11.18
N SER A 74 -8.32 -11.64 11.76
CA SER A 74 -7.47 -12.67 11.16
C SER A 74 -7.76 -14.10 11.66
N GLY A 75 -8.57 -14.25 12.72
CA GLY A 75 -8.72 -15.52 13.45
C GLY A 75 -7.44 -15.95 14.19
N LEU A 76 -6.40 -15.11 14.18
CA LEU A 76 -5.13 -15.32 14.85
C LEU A 76 -5.02 -14.37 16.07
N PRO A 77 -4.10 -14.63 17.01
CA PRO A 77 -3.93 -13.80 18.21
C PRO A 77 -3.53 -12.35 17.92
N ALA A 78 -2.87 -12.10 16.78
CA ALA A 78 -2.50 -10.76 16.35
C ALA A 78 -3.69 -10.07 15.69
N SER A 79 -4.09 -8.94 16.27
CA SER A 79 -5.31 -8.22 15.96
C SER A 79 -5.09 -6.74 15.66
N THR A 80 -3.90 -6.18 15.91
CA THR A 80 -3.64 -4.75 15.79
C THR A 80 -2.33 -4.43 15.06
N SER A 81 -2.37 -3.40 14.22
CA SER A 81 -1.23 -2.82 13.51
C SER A 81 -1.26 -1.31 13.71
N THR A 82 -0.13 -0.73 14.11
CA THR A 82 0.04 0.73 14.16
C THR A 82 0.85 1.15 12.95
N GLU A 83 0.26 1.96 12.09
CA GLU A 83 0.80 2.30 10.77
C GLU A 83 0.94 3.81 10.63
N MET A 84 2.03 4.26 10.02
CA MET A 84 2.30 5.67 9.77
C MET A 84 2.26 5.94 8.27
N LEU A 85 1.68 7.08 7.88
CA LEU A 85 1.68 7.60 6.52
C LEU A 85 3.05 8.23 6.21
N GLU A 86 3.80 7.66 5.27
CA GLU A 86 5.14 8.13 4.91
C GLU A 86 5.17 8.88 3.57
N LEU A 87 4.28 8.54 2.66
CA LEU A 87 4.20 9.16 1.33
C LEU A 87 2.75 9.24 0.87
N LEU A 88 2.37 10.38 0.30
CA LEU A 88 1.10 10.58 -0.37
C LEU A 88 1.35 11.55 -1.53
N ASP A 89 1.30 11.03 -2.75
CA ASP A 89 1.45 11.80 -3.99
C ASP A 89 0.19 11.63 -4.82
N ASP A 90 -0.59 12.70 -4.95
CA ASP A 90 -1.85 12.69 -5.69
C ASP A 90 -1.65 12.80 -7.20
N ASP A 91 -0.54 13.35 -7.66
CA ASP A 91 -0.24 13.53 -9.09
C ASP A 91 0.28 12.20 -9.68
N GLU A 92 1.18 11.53 -8.95
CA GLU A 92 1.75 10.24 -9.34
C GLU A 92 0.96 9.03 -8.79
N HIS A 93 -0.08 9.27 -7.98
CA HIS A 93 -0.96 8.26 -7.38
C HIS A 93 -0.19 7.22 -6.53
N ILE A 94 0.61 7.72 -5.58
CA ILE A 94 1.49 6.92 -4.71
C ILE A 94 1.09 7.07 -3.25
N LEU A 95 0.91 5.94 -2.56
CA LEU A 95 0.70 5.87 -1.12
C LEU A 95 1.81 5.02 -0.49
N GLY A 96 2.53 5.57 0.47
CA GLY A 96 3.53 4.86 1.27
C GLY A 96 3.12 4.77 2.74
N ILE A 97 3.17 3.58 3.31
CA ILE A 97 2.93 3.35 4.73
C ILE A 97 4.07 2.55 5.37
N ARG A 98 4.27 2.75 6.66
CA ARG A 98 5.16 1.91 7.47
C ARG A 98 4.50 1.45 8.74
N ILE A 99 4.66 0.18 9.07
CA ILE A 99 4.26 -0.37 10.35
C ILE A 99 5.27 0.08 11.41
N VAL A 100 4.79 0.78 12.42
CA VAL A 100 5.59 1.33 13.54
C VAL A 100 5.32 0.61 14.86
N GLY A 101 4.28 -0.23 14.92
CA GLY A 101 3.91 -1.00 16.11
C GLY A 101 2.77 -1.98 15.82
N GLY A 102 2.31 -2.68 16.86
CA GLY A 102 1.25 -3.69 16.75
C GLY A 102 1.57 -4.95 17.56
N ASP A 103 0.62 -5.88 17.58
CA ASP A 103 0.73 -7.17 18.28
C ASP A 103 1.18 -8.32 17.35
N HIS A 104 1.48 -8.01 16.09
CA HIS A 104 2.03 -8.93 15.10
C HIS A 104 3.57 -8.96 15.10
N ARG A 105 4.15 -9.98 14.45
CA ARG A 105 5.61 -10.15 14.34
C ARG A 105 6.27 -9.29 13.25
N LEU A 106 5.50 -8.59 12.42
CA LEU A 106 6.03 -7.78 11.31
C LEU A 106 6.82 -6.59 11.86
N LYS A 107 8.15 -6.66 11.77
CA LYS A 107 9.05 -5.56 12.13
C LYS A 107 9.58 -4.88 10.88
N ASN A 108 9.61 -3.55 10.84
CA ASN A 108 10.13 -2.74 9.73
C ASN A 108 9.42 -2.96 8.38
N TYR A 109 8.18 -3.46 8.42
CA TYR A 109 7.37 -3.60 7.23
C TYR A 109 7.01 -2.21 6.68
N SER A 110 7.35 -1.98 5.43
CA SER A 110 6.94 -0.77 4.69
C SER A 110 6.25 -1.21 3.41
N SER A 111 5.16 -0.55 3.05
CA SER A 111 4.39 -0.84 1.83
C SER A 111 4.25 0.43 1.00
N VAL A 112 4.57 0.31 -0.29
CA VAL A 112 4.31 1.35 -1.28
C VAL A 112 3.27 0.82 -2.26
N ILE A 113 2.17 1.55 -2.35
CA ILE A 113 1.06 1.28 -3.24
C ILE A 113 1.07 2.33 -4.35
N THR A 114 1.08 1.88 -5.60
CA THR A 114 0.97 2.76 -6.78
C THR A 114 -0.25 2.37 -7.61
N VAL A 115 -0.88 3.34 -8.25
CA VAL A 115 -2.01 3.11 -9.16
C VAL A 115 -1.70 3.78 -10.49
N HIS A 116 -1.56 2.98 -11.56
CA HIS A 116 -1.22 3.50 -12.89
C HIS A 116 -2.11 2.91 -13.99
N PRO A 117 -2.38 3.66 -15.07
CA PRO A 117 -3.08 3.13 -16.23
C PRO A 117 -2.30 1.99 -16.86
N GLU A 118 -3.00 0.92 -17.21
CA GLU A 118 -2.46 -0.19 -17.99
C GLU A 118 -2.99 -0.07 -19.43
N ILE A 119 -2.06 0.06 -20.37
CA ILE A 119 -2.39 0.12 -21.79
C ILE A 119 -2.47 -1.31 -22.32
N ILE A 120 -3.69 -1.78 -22.61
CA ILE A 120 -3.96 -3.05 -23.29
C ILE A 120 -4.45 -2.70 -24.69
N ASP A 121 -3.82 -3.26 -25.73
CA ASP A 121 -4.17 -3.03 -27.13
C ASP A 121 -4.25 -1.54 -27.53
N GLY A 122 -3.40 -0.70 -26.91
CA GLY A 122 -3.34 0.74 -27.17
C GLY A 122 -4.40 1.58 -26.44
N ARG A 123 -5.19 1.00 -25.53
CA ARG A 123 -6.21 1.73 -24.75
C ARG A 123 -5.98 1.58 -23.24
N PRO A 124 -6.06 2.66 -22.46
CA PRO A 124 -6.05 2.60 -21.00
C PRO A 124 -7.41 2.15 -20.48
N GLU A 125 -7.68 0.85 -20.56
CA GLU A 125 -8.97 0.28 -20.12
C GLU A 125 -8.95 -0.18 -18.65
N ARG A 126 -7.77 -0.30 -18.05
CA ARG A 126 -7.59 -0.86 -16.71
C ARG A 126 -6.56 -0.06 -15.92
N MET A 127 -6.67 -0.16 -14.61
CA MET A 127 -5.68 0.33 -13.66
C MET A 127 -4.94 -0.85 -13.07
N ALA A 128 -3.63 -0.75 -12.98
CA ALA A 128 -2.82 -1.64 -12.17
C ALA A 128 -2.58 -1.00 -10.81
N MET A 129 -3.08 -1.65 -9.76
CA MET A 129 -2.73 -1.33 -8.37
C MET A 129 -1.61 -2.28 -7.96
N GLN A 130 -0.43 -1.73 -7.68
CA GLN A 130 0.72 -2.50 -7.24
C GLN A 130 1.00 -2.18 -5.77
N ASP A 131 1.01 -3.19 -4.91
CA ASP A 131 1.42 -3.10 -3.51
C ASP A 131 2.75 -3.84 -3.35
N ARG A 132 3.81 -3.10 -3.02
CA ARG A 132 5.14 -3.65 -2.76
C ARG A 132 5.46 -3.56 -1.28
N ALA A 133 5.67 -4.71 -0.66
CA ALA A 133 6.16 -4.82 0.71
C ALA A 133 7.68 -4.92 0.72
N GLU A 134 8.33 -4.00 1.43
CA GLU A 134 9.76 -3.96 1.72
C GLU A 134 10.06 -4.64 3.06
N PRO A 135 11.31 -5.08 3.30
CA PRO A 135 11.49 -6.31 4.02
C PRO A 135 11.25 -6.22 5.53
N ALA A 136 10.33 -7.07 5.97
CA ALA A 136 10.07 -7.32 7.37
C ALA A 136 10.99 -8.43 7.92
N VAL A 137 11.41 -8.28 9.19
CA VAL A 137 12.18 -9.26 9.99
C VAL A 137 11.25 -10.07 10.88
#